data_AF-A0A941VJ37-F1
#
_entry.id   AF-A0A941VJ37-F1
#
_cell.length_a   1.000
_cell.length_b   1.000
_cell.length_c   1.000
_cell.angle_alpha   90.00
_cell.angle_beta   90.00
_cell.angle_gamma   90.00
#
_symmetry.space_group_name_H-M   'P 1'
#
loop_
_entity.id
_entity.type
_entity.pdbx_description
1 polymer ?
#
loop_
_entity_poly.entity_id
_entity_poly.type
_entity_poly.pdbx_seq_one_letter_code
_entity_poly.pdbx_strand_id
1 'polypeptide(L)' 'MNDARPDVPLLFTPLQLRSIVARNRIVSSPMCQYASDDGGPGEWQLVNFGRFAM' A
#
# COMPACT_ATOMS: atom_id res chain seq x y z
N MET A 1 1.22 27.23 19.49
CA MET A 1 0.49 26.15 20.17
C MET A 1 1.05 24.84 19.66
N ASN A 2 1.98 24.27 20.43
CA ASN A 2 2.65 23.00 20.19
C ASN A 2 2.10 22.04 21.24
N ASP A 3 1.20 21.14 20.84
CA ASP A 3 0.63 20.12 21.73
C ASP A 3 1.33 18.80 21.44
N ALA A 4 2.32 18.48 22.27
CA ALA A 4 3.14 17.29 22.14
C ALA A 4 2.43 16.03 22.67
N ARG A 5 2.12 15.10 21.76
CA ARG A 5 2.59 13.70 21.86
C ARG A 5 3.48 13.48 20.62
N PRO A 6 4.34 12.46 20.52
CA PRO A 6 4.73 11.99 19.20
C PRO A 6 3.46 11.34 18.62
N ASP A 7 2.54 12.19 18.17
CA ASP A 7 1.35 11.75 17.49
C ASP A 7 1.87 10.90 16.35
N VAL A 8 1.42 9.65 16.28
CA VAL A 8 1.73 8.78 15.14
C VAL A 8 1.49 9.61 13.88
N PRO A 9 2.53 9.85 13.04
CA PRO A 9 2.39 10.76 11.91
C PRO A 9 1.17 10.39 11.08
N LEU A 10 0.47 11.37 10.52
CA LEU A 10 -0.77 11.15 9.77
C LEU A 10 -0.65 9.99 8.76
N LEU A 11 0.54 9.85 8.14
CA LEU A 11 0.89 8.78 7.22
C LEU A 11 0.64 7.35 7.75
N PHE A 12 0.87 7.12 9.05
CA PHE A 12 0.74 5.81 9.70
C PHE A 12 -0.60 5.63 10.43
N THR A 13 -1.54 6.58 10.28
CA THR A 13 -2.89 6.47 10.84
C THR A 13 -3.84 5.75 9.88
N PRO A 14 -4.88 5.05 10.38
CA PRO A 14 -5.88 4.41 9.53
C PRO A 14 -6.61 5.40 8.61
N LEU A 15 -7.08 4.89 7.47
CA LEU A 15 -7.86 5.65 6.48
C LEU A 15 -9.10 4.86 6.06
N GLN A 16 -10.28 5.45 6.24
CA GLN A 16 -11.54 4.90 5.73
C GLN A 16 -11.68 5.20 4.24
N LEU A 17 -11.81 4.17 3.41
CA LEU A 17 -12.03 4.23 1.97
C LEU A 17 -13.32 3.47 1.65
N ARG A 18 -14.45 4.21 1.56
CA ARG A 18 -15.80 3.60 1.39
C ARG A 18 -16.04 2.54 2.47
N SER A 19 -16.19 1.27 2.11
CA SER A 19 -16.42 0.14 3.03
C SER A 19 -15.15 -0.49 3.61
N ILE A 20 -13.95 -0.03 3.24
CA ILE A 20 -12.67 -0.63 3.64
C ILE A 20 -11.89 0.33 4.54
N VAL A 21 -11.26 -0.19 5.59
CA VAL A 21 -10.31 0.56 6.44
C VAL A 21 -8.89 0.12 6.12
N ALA A 22 -8.08 1.02 5.56
CA ALA A 22 -6.65 0.79 5.37
C ALA A 22 -5.89 1.03 6.69
N ARG A 23 -4.89 0.20 6.98
CA ARG A 23 -4.09 0.28 8.22
C ARG A 23 -3.23 1.54 8.31
N ASN A 24 -2.83 2.08 7.16
CA ASN A 24 -2.02 3.29 7.03
C ASN A 24 -2.37 3.98 5.70
N ARG A 25 -1.77 5.15 5.45
CA ARG A 25 -1.98 5.97 4.25
C ARG A 25 -0.89 5.78 3.19
N ILE A 26 -0.15 4.67 3.26
CA ILE A 26 0.93 4.33 2.32
C ILE A 26 0.34 3.43 1.23
N VAL A 27 0.52 3.80 -0.03
CA VAL A 27 0.01 3.08 -1.19
C VAL A 27 1.10 2.91 -2.23
N SER A 28 1.07 1.78 -2.92
CA SER A 28 1.91 1.56 -4.10
C SER A 28 1.22 2.16 -5.32
N SER A 29 1.92 3.01 -6.06
CA SER A 29 1.40 3.61 -7.29
C SER A 29 1.07 2.54 -8.33
N PRO A 30 0.08 2.77 -9.21
CA PRO A 30 -0.20 1.88 -10.33
C PRO A 30 0.95 1.97 -11.34
N MET A 31 1.89 1.04 -11.26
CA MET A 31 3.06 0.97 -12.14
C MET A 31 2.92 -0.23 -13.08
N CYS A 32 3.15 0.00 -14.38
CA CYS A 32 3.34 -1.09 -15.33
C CYS A 32 4.73 -1.70 -15.12
N GLN A 33 4.75 -2.92 -14.61
CA GLN A 33 6.00 -3.60 -14.27
C GLN A 33 6.58 -4.41 -15.44
N TYR A 34 5.89 -4.46 -16.59
CA TYR A 34 6.31 -5.15 -17.82
C TYR A 34 6.79 -6.60 -17.61
N ALA A 35 6.23 -7.28 -16.62
CA ALA A 35 6.62 -8.64 -16.22
C ALA A 35 5.50 -9.67 -16.45
N SER A 36 4.53 -9.35 -17.32
CA SER A 36 3.45 -10.26 -17.69
C SER A 36 3.87 -11.17 -18.83
N ASP A 37 3.51 -12.45 -18.70
CA ASP A 37 3.64 -13.47 -19.72
C ASP A 37 2.26 -13.71 -20.33
N ASP A 38 2.16 -13.64 -21.67
CA ASP A 38 0.90 -13.69 -22.42
C ASP A 38 -0.24 -12.79 -21.89
N GLY A 39 0.12 -11.64 -21.31
CA GLY A 39 -0.84 -10.67 -20.76
C GLY A 39 -1.42 -11.05 -19.38
N GLY A 40 -1.01 -12.17 -18.81
CA GLY A 40 -1.43 -12.64 -17.49
C GLY A 40 -0.46 -12.26 -16.35
N PRO A 41 -0.91 -12.36 -15.09
CA PRO A 41 -0.01 -12.36 -13.94
C PRO A 41 0.71 -13.71 -13.83
N GLY A 42 2.02 -13.68 -13.58
CA GLY A 42 2.85 -14.84 -13.28
C GLY A 42 3.42 -14.81 -11.85
N GLU A 43 4.44 -15.64 -11.61
CA GLU A 43 5.09 -15.76 -10.29
C GLU A 43 5.71 -14.45 -9.82
N TRP A 44 6.27 -13.68 -10.75
CA TRP A 44 6.88 -12.40 -10.46
C TRP A 44 5.87 -11.43 -9.81
N GLN A 45 4.64 -11.36 -10.32
CA GLN A 45 3.57 -10.52 -9.80
C GLN A 45 3.17 -10.95 -8.40
N LEU A 46 3.02 -12.26 -8.18
CA LEU A 46 2.64 -12.82 -6.88
C LEU A 46 3.66 -12.43 -5.80
N VAL A 47 4.95 -12.67 -6.05
CA VAL A 47 6.03 -12.35 -5.10
C VAL A 47 6.18 -10.84 -4.93
N ASN A 48 6.14 -10.08 -6.03
CA ASN A 48 6.27 -8.62 -6.00
C ASN A 48 5.13 -7.94 -5.25
N PHE A 49 3.88 -8.40 -5.38
CA PHE A 49 2.77 -7.81 -4.63
C PHE A 49 2.71 -8.34 -3.19
N GLY A 50 3.06 -9.61 -2.96
CA GLY A 50 3.16 -10.19 -1.63
C GLY A 50 4.13 -9.44 -0.72
N ARG A 51 5.27 -8.99 -1.24
CA ARG A 51 6.26 -8.21 -0.48
C ARG A 51 5.74 -6.87 0.06
N PHE A 52 4.71 -6.29 -0.57
CA PHE A 52 4.12 -5.01 -0.17
C PHE A 52 2.94 -5.16 0.80
N ALA A 53 2.42 -6.38 0.97
CA ALA A 53 1.29 -6.65 1.85
C ALA A 53 1.72 -6.93 3.31
N MET A 54 2.98 -7.31 3.52
CA MET A 54 3.56 -7.61 4.83
C MET A 54 3.77 -6.37 5.68
#